data_AF-A0A1V3FKS3-F1
#
_entry.id   AF-A0A1V3FKS3-F1
#
_cell.length_a   1.000
_cell.length_b   1.000
_cell.length_c   1.000
_cell.angle_alpha   90.00
_cell.angle_beta   90.00
_cell.angle_gamma   90.00
#
_symmetry.space_group_name_H-M   'P 1'
#
loop_
_entity.id
_entity.type
_entity.pdbx_description
1 polymer ?
#
loop_
_entity_poly.entity_id
_entity_poly.type
_entity_poly.pdbx_seq_one_letter_code
_entity_poly.pdbx_strand_id
1 'polypeptide(L)' 'MKKGVHTEVMVLRRMYIKNELKEYIHFNKLTPEMLHRLVDRIEIKEDGSPKIYYLQMIF' A
#
# COMPACT_ATOMS: atom_id res chain seq x y z
N MET A 1 19.83 30.60 24.21
CA MET A 1 19.91 29.13 24.18
C MET A 1 18.62 28.40 23.74
N LYS A 2 17.49 29.08 23.42
CA LYS A 2 16.20 28.41 23.13
C LYS A 2 15.99 27.88 21.69
N LYS A 3 16.82 28.27 20.70
CA LYS A 3 16.65 27.87 19.28
C LYS A 3 17.04 26.40 18.99
N GLY A 4 17.99 25.83 19.74
CA GLY A 4 18.44 24.45 19.55
C GLY A 4 17.35 23.43 19.88
N VAL A 5 16.71 23.59 21.04
CA VAL A 5 15.67 22.67 21.54
C VAL A 5 14.44 22.62 20.64
N HIS A 6 13.99 23.77 20.12
CA HIS A 6 12.83 23.81 19.21
C HIS A 6 13.10 23.07 17.88
N THR A 7 14.33 23.15 17.38
CA THR A 7 14.72 22.50 16.13
C THR A 7 14.76 20.98 16.30
N GLU A 8 15.26 20.50 17.43
CA GLU A 8 15.36 19.08 17.76
C GLU A 8 13.98 18.42 17.92
N VAL A 9 13.06 19.08 18.62
CA VAL A 9 11.66 18.61 18.76
C VAL A 9 10.96 18.53 17.40
N MET A 10 11.19 19.48 16.50
CA MET A 10 10.61 19.45 15.14
C MET A 10 11.19 18.33 14.28
N VAL A 11 12.47 17.98 14.45
CA VAL A 11 13.10 16.85 13.74
C VAL A 11 12.54 15.52 14.24
N LEU A 12 12.43 15.34 15.56
CA LEU A 12 11.85 14.13 16.16
C LEU A 12 10.39 13.94 15.72
N ARG A 13 9.59 15.01 15.72
CA ARG A 13 8.19 14.97 15.24
C ARG A 13 8.08 14.56 13.78
N ARG A 14 8.97 15.05 12.91
CA ARG A 14 9.00 14.62 11.49
C ARG A 14 9.41 13.16 11.34
N MET A 15 10.35 12.68 12.15
CA MET A 15 10.79 11.29 12.10
C MET A 15 9.66 10.34 12.53
N TYR A 16 8.94 10.68 13.59
CA TYR A 16 7.77 9.93 14.05
C TYR A 16 6.70 9.83 12.96
N ILE A 17 6.31 10.97 12.36
CA ILE A 17 5.30 10.99 11.30
C ILE A 17 5.74 10.15 10.10
N LYS A 18 7.01 10.25 9.67
CA LYS A 18 7.51 9.43 8.56
C LYS A 18 7.49 7.94 8.86
N ASN A 19 7.68 7.54 10.12
CA ASN A 19 7.67 6.14 10.52
C ASN A 19 6.24 5.58 10.56
N GLU A 20 5.30 6.31 11.15
CA GLU A 20 3.87 5.98 11.11
C GLU A 20 3.36 5.88 9.66
N LEU A 21 3.76 6.83 8.80
CA LEU A 21 3.35 6.80 7.40
C LEU A 21 3.95 5.62 6.63
N LYS A 22 5.14 5.15 6.98
CA LYS A 22 5.73 3.95 6.38
C LYS A 22 4.88 2.72 6.66
N GLU A 23 4.35 2.57 7.86
CA GLU A 23 3.47 1.44 8.19
C GLU A 23 2.15 1.51 7.42
N TYR A 24 1.61 2.73 7.22
CA TYR A 24 0.44 2.95 6.37
C TYR A 24 0.72 2.72 4.87
N ILE A 25 1.90 3.07 4.36
CA ILE A 25 2.25 2.88 2.94
C ILE A 25 2.51 1.40 2.62
N HIS A 26 2.95 0.62 3.61
CA HIS A 26 3.00 -0.84 3.50
C HIS A 26 1.61 -1.45 3.72
N PHE A 27 0.62 -1.04 2.89
CA PHE A 27 -0.57 -1.83 2.62
C PHE A 27 -0.16 -3.14 1.89
N ASN A 28 0.59 -4.00 2.61
CA ASN A 28 1.03 -5.32 2.15
C ASN A 28 -0.10 -6.37 2.19
N LYS A 29 -1.31 -5.95 2.54
CA LYS A 29 -2.50 -6.80 2.53
C LYS A 29 -3.46 -6.25 1.50
N LEU A 30 -3.45 -6.88 0.33
CA LEU A 30 -4.56 -6.75 -0.60
C LEU A 30 -5.77 -7.44 0.05
N THR A 31 -6.79 -6.67 0.43
CA THR A 31 -8.03 -7.29 0.91
C THR A 31 -8.71 -8.01 -0.27
N PRO A 32 -9.53 -9.03 -0.02
CA PRO A 32 -10.30 -9.67 -1.08
C PRO A 32 -11.08 -8.67 -1.93
N GLU A 33 -11.70 -7.66 -1.31
CA GLU A 33 -12.46 -6.60 -2.00
C GLU A 33 -11.56 -5.72 -2.89
N MET A 34 -10.32 -5.48 -2.48
CA MET A 34 -9.32 -4.80 -3.31
C MET A 34 -8.89 -5.69 -4.48
N LEU A 35 -8.68 -6.98 -4.24
CA LEU A 35 -8.29 -7.95 -5.27
C LEU A 35 -9.34 -8.07 -6.37
N HIS A 36 -10.62 -8.14 -5.99
CA HIS A 36 -11.74 -8.20 -6.95
C HIS A 36 -11.76 -6.99 -7.88
N ARG A 37 -11.36 -5.80 -7.40
CA ARG A 37 -11.27 -4.59 -8.24
C ARG A 37 -10.11 -4.60 -9.23
N LEU A 38 -9.14 -5.50 -9.06
CA LEU A 38 -8.00 -5.63 -9.98
C LEU A 38 -8.22 -6.69 -11.07
N VAL A 39 -9.36 -7.38 -11.07
CA VAL A 39 -9.69 -8.34 -12.12
C VAL A 39 -9.96 -7.58 -13.41
N ASP A 40 -9.14 -7.85 -14.43
CA ASP A 40 -9.30 -7.32 -15.79
C ASP A 40 -10.34 -8.13 -16.56
N ARG A 41 -10.16 -9.46 -16.58
CA ARG A 41 -11.11 -10.38 -17.22
C ARG A 41 -11.06 -11.79 -16.64
N ILE A 42 -12.12 -12.55 -16.91
CA ILE A 42 -12.24 -13.96 -16.54
C ILE A 42 -12.54 -14.76 -17.80
N GLU A 43 -11.73 -15.78 -18.07
CA GLU A 43 -11.95 -16.75 -19.14
C GLU A 43 -12.37 -18.09 -18.54
N ILE A 44 -13.38 -18.74 -19.11
CA ILE A 44 -13.76 -20.10 -18.74
C ILE A 44 -13.09 -21.07 -19.71
N LYS A 45 -12.34 -22.02 -19.17
CA LYS A 45 -11.67 -23.06 -19.97
C LYS A 45 -12.66 -24.16 -20.38
N GLU A 46 -12.24 -25.03 -21.29
CA GLU A 46 -13.04 -26.18 -21.76
C GLU A 46 -13.43 -27.14 -20.62
N ASP A 47 -12.62 -27.23 -19.55
CA ASP A 47 -12.90 -28.02 -18.35
C ASP A 47 -13.84 -27.33 -17.34
N GLY A 48 -14.32 -26.13 -17.67
CA GLY A 48 -15.19 -25.31 -16.80
C GLY A 48 -14.44 -24.54 -15.71
N SER A 49 -13.11 -24.66 -15.59
CA SER A 49 -12.34 -23.91 -14.60
C SER A 49 -12.14 -22.44 -15.02
N PRO A 50 -12.21 -21.47 -14.08
CA PRO A 50 -11.95 -20.07 -14.39
C PRO A 50 -10.45 -19.79 -14.47
N LYS A 51 -10.07 -18.95 -15.43
CA LYS A 51 -8.75 -18.32 -15.52
C LYS A 51 -8.93 -16.82 -15.36
N ILE A 52 -8.39 -16.28 -14.27
CA ILE A 52 -8.55 -14.87 -13.88
C ILE A 52 -7.29 -14.11 -14.28
N TYR A 53 -7.48 -12.97 -14.95
CA TYR A 53 -6.41 -12.06 -15.32
C TYR A 53 -6.51 -10.80 -14.46
N TYR A 54 -5.40 -10.39 -13.87
CA TYR A 54 -5.31 -9.19 -13.04
C TYR A 54 -4.58 -8.07 -13.78
N LEU A 55 -4.98 -6.82 -13.50
CA LEU A 55 -4.26 -5.64 -13.97
C LEU A 55 -2.85 -5.63 -13.39
N GLN A 56 -1.84 -5.62 -14.27
CA GLN A 56 -0.47 -5.50 -13.85
C GLN A 56 -0.16 -4.04 -13.46
N MET A 57 0.02 -3.80 -12.16
CA MET A 57 0.48 -2.49 -11.70
C MET A 57 2.00 -2.38 -11.89
N ILE A 58 2.43 -1.32 -12.58
CA ILE A 58 3.83 -0.89 -12.61
C ILE A 58 4.02 -0.01 -11.37
N PHE A 59 4.86 -0.46 -10.42
CA PHE A 59 5.25 0.30 -9.23
C PHE A 59 6.58 1.00 -9.45
#